data_AF-A0A849DBC5-F1
#
_entry.id   AF-A0A849DBC5-F1
#
_cell.length_a   1.000
_cell.length_b   1.000
_cell.length_c   1.000
_cell.angle_alpha   90.00
_cell.angle_beta   90.00
_cell.angle_gamma   90.00
#
_symmetry.space_group_name_H-M   'P 1'
#
loop_
_entity.id
_entity.type
_entity.pdbx_description
1 polymer ?
#
loop_
_entity_poly.entity_id
_entity_poly.type
_entity_poly.pdbx_seq_one_letter_code
_entity_poly.pdbx_strand_id
1 'polypeptide(L)'
;MPNNEPTAQKEDKAFVVITYTDDVAFNYTLPDEEEPRTIEHELRFVWEDTIEKFVEEHGADKPYKIQTFSRAREQKFFIDRIESETEDVIDEVQEEIANKMKFGFEFSGQLHNDD
;
A
#
# COMPACT_ATOMS: atom_id res chain seq x y z
N MET A 1 55.17 12.72 -13.12
CA MET A 1 54.71 13.10 -11.76
C MET A 1 53.53 14.05 -11.90
N PRO A 2 52.53 13.95 -11.03
CA PRO A 2 51.17 13.58 -11.40
C PRO A 2 50.17 14.72 -11.17
N ASN A 3 48.99 14.63 -11.77
CA ASN A 3 47.73 15.11 -11.19
C ASN A 3 46.60 14.25 -11.78
N ASN A 4 46.67 12.95 -11.52
CA ASN A 4 45.44 12.15 -11.46
C ASN A 4 44.90 12.36 -10.05
N GLU A 5 44.03 13.34 -9.90
CA GLU A 5 43.22 13.47 -8.70
C GLU A 5 42.51 12.13 -8.44
N PRO A 6 42.54 11.64 -7.20
CA PRO A 6 41.83 10.43 -6.86
C PRO A 6 40.36 10.72 -7.12
N THR A 7 39.74 9.92 -7.97
CA THR A 7 38.29 9.85 -8.12
C THR A 7 37.78 9.40 -6.75
N ALA A 8 37.49 10.37 -5.90
CA ALA A 8 36.95 10.15 -4.58
C ALA A 8 35.58 9.51 -4.78
N GLN A 9 35.58 8.18 -4.65
CA GLN A 9 34.50 7.39 -4.11
C GLN A 9 33.11 7.89 -4.52
N LYS A 10 32.68 7.54 -5.73
CA LYS A 10 31.26 7.27 -5.93
C LYS A 10 30.98 6.04 -5.07
N GLU A 11 30.61 6.26 -3.82
CA GLU A 11 29.71 5.33 -3.15
C GLU A 11 28.52 5.20 -4.10
N ASP A 12 28.41 4.08 -4.79
CA ASP A 12 27.14 3.62 -5.33
C ASP A 12 26.20 3.48 -4.13
N LYS A 13 25.64 4.60 -3.66
CA LYS A 13 24.45 4.61 -2.82
C LYS A 13 23.34 4.11 -3.72
N ALA A 14 23.27 2.78 -3.83
CA ALA A 14 22.12 2.11 -4.40
C ALA A 14 20.90 2.70 -3.70
N PHE A 15 19.96 3.19 -4.47
CA PHE A 15 18.72 3.72 -3.94
C PHE A 15 17.90 2.53 -3.49
N VAL A 16 17.69 2.37 -2.19
CA VAL A 16 17.01 1.20 -1.62
C VAL A 16 15.70 1.64 -1.03
N VAL A 17 14.65 0.89 -1.31
CA VAL A 17 13.37 0.96 -0.59
C VAL A 17 12.97 -0.45 -0.20
N ILE A 18 12.22 -0.55 0.89
CA ILE A 18 11.60 -1.79 1.31
C ILE A 18 10.14 -1.69 0.93
N THR A 19 9.58 -2.78 0.43
CA THR A 19 8.13 -2.88 0.19
C THR A 19 7.58 -4.02 1.00
N TYR A 20 6.43 -3.82 1.59
CA TYR A 20 5.76 -4.84 2.37
C TYR A 20 4.27 -4.77 2.08
N THR A 21 3.61 -5.85 2.40
CA THR A 21 2.16 -5.96 2.24
C THR A 21 1.55 -6.03 3.63
N ASP A 22 0.41 -5.38 3.81
CA ASP A 22 -0.32 -5.39 5.07
C ASP A 22 -1.83 -5.44 4.85
N ASP A 23 -2.51 -6.20 5.70
CA ASP A 23 -3.96 -6.25 5.74
C ASP A 23 -4.47 -5.05 6.54
N VAL A 24 -5.10 -4.11 5.84
CA VAL A 24 -5.65 -2.90 6.44
C VAL A 24 -7.15 -3.06 6.63
N ALA A 25 -7.56 -2.93 7.89
CA ALA A 25 -8.95 -3.00 8.31
C ALA A 25 -9.61 -1.61 8.20
N PHE A 26 -10.55 -1.46 7.25
CA PHE A 26 -11.40 -0.30 7.06
C PHE A 26 -12.68 -0.46 7.86
N ASN A 27 -12.85 0.35 8.90
CA ASN A 27 -14.02 0.32 9.76
C ASN A 27 -15.06 1.35 9.30
N TYR A 28 -16.32 0.94 9.19
CA TYR A 28 -17.43 1.79 8.79
C TYR A 28 -18.71 1.40 9.55
N THR A 29 -19.55 2.39 9.83
CA THR A 29 -20.85 2.17 10.49
C THR A 29 -21.96 2.51 9.52
N LEU A 30 -22.91 1.59 9.33
CA LEU A 30 -24.09 1.85 8.51
C LEU A 30 -25.07 2.74 9.29
N PRO A 31 -25.85 3.61 8.62
CA PRO A 31 -26.76 4.53 9.31
C PRO A 31 -27.83 3.84 10.17
N ASP A 32 -28.17 2.58 9.86
CA ASP A 32 -29.18 1.78 10.56
C ASP A 32 -28.59 0.75 11.55
N GLU A 33 -27.25 0.67 11.68
CA GLU A 33 -26.57 -0.26 12.58
C GLU A 33 -25.77 0.51 13.63
N GLU A 34 -25.89 0.12 14.91
CA GLU A 34 -25.08 0.69 15.99
C GLU A 34 -23.67 0.08 16.05
N GLU A 35 -23.48 -1.11 15.47
CA GLU A 35 -22.19 -1.81 15.47
C GLU A 35 -21.36 -1.48 14.22
N PRO A 36 -20.08 -1.12 14.38
CA PRO A 36 -19.18 -0.90 13.26
C PRO A 36 -18.87 -2.23 12.54
N ARG A 37 -18.88 -2.17 11.22
CA ARG A 37 -18.41 -3.25 10.34
C ARG A 37 -16.98 -2.97 9.90
N THR A 38 -16.29 -4.04 9.53
CA THR A 38 -14.90 -4.00 9.08
C THR A 38 -14.80 -4.67 7.72
N ILE A 39 -14.10 -4.03 6.79
CA ILE A 39 -13.64 -4.63 5.54
C ILE A 39 -12.11 -4.65 5.60
N GLU A 40 -11.51 -5.80 5.34
CA GLU A 40 -10.05 -5.94 5.30
C GLU A 40 -9.60 -5.99 3.84
N HIS A 41 -8.59 -5.20 3.50
CA HIS A 41 -7.94 -5.24 2.19
C HIS A 41 -6.43 -5.33 2.33
N GLU A 42 -5.84 -6.15 1.47
CA GLU A 42 -4.39 -6.27 1.34
C GLU A 42 -3.85 -5.04 0.59
N LEU A 43 -3.06 -4.21 1.29
CA LEU A 43 -2.41 -3.03 0.74
C LEU A 43 -0.90 -3.21 0.68
N ARG A 44 -0.27 -2.58 -0.31
CA ARG A 44 1.18 -2.61 -0.48
C ARG A 44 1.78 -1.26 -0.10
N PHE A 45 2.73 -1.28 0.82
CA PHE A 45 3.37 -0.07 1.31
C PHE A 45 4.85 -0.01 0.93
N VAL A 46 5.37 1.22 0.90
CA VAL A 46 6.79 1.52 0.76
C VAL A 46 7.32 1.98 2.10
N TRP A 47 8.48 1.44 2.46
CA TRP A 47 9.28 1.86 3.58
C TRP A 47 10.62 2.39 3.08
N GLU A 48 10.87 3.67 3.34
CA GLU A 48 12.06 4.39 2.84
C GLU A 48 13.23 4.44 3.86
N ASP A 49 13.04 3.88 5.05
CA ASP A 49 14.08 3.81 6.09
C ASP A 49 14.81 2.44 6.06
N THR A 50 15.47 2.09 7.16
CA THR A 50 16.26 0.89 7.34
C THR A 50 15.41 -0.35 7.65
N ILE A 51 15.93 -1.52 7.29
CA ILE A 51 15.32 -2.82 7.62
C ILE A 51 15.24 -3.01 9.14
N GLU A 52 16.23 -2.53 9.89
CA GLU A 52 16.27 -2.64 11.34
C GLU A 52 15.05 -1.98 11.98
N LYS A 53 14.72 -0.74 11.58
CA LYS A 53 13.52 -0.05 12.03
C LYS A 53 12.24 -0.71 11.51
N PHE A 54 12.25 -1.21 10.28
CA PHE A 54 11.10 -1.94 9.74
C PHE A 54 10.78 -3.16 10.60
N VAL A 55 11.79 -3.95 10.99
CA VAL A 55 11.64 -5.13 11.83
C VAL A 55 11.23 -4.78 13.25
N GLU A 56 11.71 -3.66 13.79
CA GLU A 56 11.29 -3.14 15.10
C GLU A 56 9.81 -2.74 15.12
N GLU A 57 9.34 -2.06 14.08
CA GLU A 57 7.98 -1.52 14.01
C GLU A 57 6.94 -2.57 13.57
N HIS A 58 7.28 -3.38 12.57
CA HIS A 58 6.35 -4.33 11.95
C HIS A 58 6.57 -5.79 12.35
N GLY A 59 7.67 -6.08 13.05
CA GLY A 59 8.05 -7.43 13.43
C GLY A 59 8.89 -8.15 12.37
N ALA A 60 9.76 -9.05 12.84
CA ALA A 60 10.68 -9.81 11.97
C ALA A 60 9.97 -10.82 11.06
N ASP A 61 8.75 -11.23 11.41
CA ASP A 61 7.95 -12.20 10.66
C ASP A 61 7.18 -11.57 9.49
N LYS A 62 7.15 -10.24 9.37
CA LYS A 62 6.40 -9.59 8.29
C LYS A 62 7.14 -9.74 6.96
N PRO A 63 6.50 -10.28 5.91
CA PRO A 63 7.15 -10.45 4.62
C PRO A 63 7.43 -9.09 3.98
N TYR A 64 8.71 -8.81 3.72
CA TYR A 64 9.16 -7.61 3.03
C TYR A 64 10.07 -7.94 1.85
N LYS A 65 10.12 -7.04 0.87
CA LYS A 65 10.97 -7.11 -0.31
C LYS A 65 11.82 -5.86 -0.42
N ILE A 66 13.13 -6.04 -0.47
CA ILE A 66 14.08 -4.97 -0.68
C ILE A 66 14.21 -4.73 -2.18
N GLN A 67 13.98 -3.50 -2.61
CA GLN A 67 14.08 -3.06 -3.99
C GLN A 67 15.24 -2.09 -4.11
N THR A 68 16.22 -2.45 -4.94
CA THR A 68 17.43 -1.66 -5.17
C THR A 68 17.40 -1.04 -6.56
N PHE A 69 17.68 0.25 -6.65
CA PHE A 69 17.67 1.01 -7.90
C PHE A 69 19.02 1.66 -8.17
N SER A 70 19.38 1.72 -9.44
CA SER A 70 20.60 2.39 -9.91
C SER A 70 20.44 3.91 -10.00
N ARG A 71 19.20 4.43 -10.02
CA ARG A 71 18.89 5.85 -10.17
C ARG A 71 17.74 6.28 -9.26
N ALA A 72 17.86 7.47 -8.68
CA ALA A 72 16.82 8.10 -7.85
C ALA A 72 15.47 8.23 -8.58
N ARG A 73 15.50 8.50 -9.90
CA ARG A 73 14.27 8.62 -10.69
C ARG A 73 13.51 7.29 -10.82
N GLU A 74 14.23 6.18 -10.89
CA GLU A 74 13.62 4.84 -10.96
C GLU A 74 13.01 4.46 -9.62
N GLN A 75 13.73 4.75 -8.52
CA GLN A 75 13.19 4.62 -7.16
C GLN A 75 11.90 5.44 -7.03
N LYS A 76 11.94 6.74 -7.34
CA LYS A 76 10.77 7.61 -7.22
C LYS A 76 9.58 7.10 -8.04
N PHE A 77 9.79 6.73 -9.30
CA PHE A 77 8.72 6.20 -10.14
C PHE A 77 8.11 4.92 -9.56
N PHE A 78 8.92 4.08 -8.93
CA PHE A 78 8.44 2.87 -8.28
C PHE A 78 7.64 3.17 -7.01
N ILE A 79 8.05 4.16 -6.21
CA ILE A 79 7.30 4.63 -5.04
C ILE A 79 5.94 5.19 -5.49
N ASP A 80 5.96 6.15 -6.42
CA ASP A 80 4.76 6.80 -6.95
C ASP A 80 3.76 5.77 -7.49
N ARG A 81 4.26 4.69 -8.13
CA ARG A 81 3.42 3.59 -8.61
C ARG A 81 2.73 2.83 -7.48
N ILE A 82 3.45 2.47 -6.42
CA ILE A 82 2.88 1.72 -5.30
C ILE A 82 1.87 2.59 -4.55
N GLU A 83 2.17 3.87 -4.37
CA GLU A 83 1.25 4.83 -3.76
C GLU A 83 -0.03 4.96 -4.59
N SER A 84 0.08 5.06 -5.92
CA SER A 84 -1.07 5.08 -6.82
C SER A 84 -1.89 3.79 -6.75
N GLU A 85 -1.24 2.61 -6.78
CA GLU A 85 -1.93 1.31 -6.64
C GLU A 85 -2.65 1.20 -5.28
N THR A 86 -2.10 1.82 -4.23
CA THR A 86 -2.71 1.85 -2.90
C THR A 86 -3.90 2.80 -2.84
N GLU A 87 -3.78 3.98 -3.46
CA GLU A 87 -4.87 4.96 -3.56
C GLU A 87 -6.06 4.38 -4.33
N ASP A 88 -5.81 3.68 -5.44
CA ASP A 88 -6.86 3.00 -6.22
C ASP A 88 -7.66 1.99 -5.36
N VAL A 89 -6.99 1.20 -4.52
CA VAL A 89 -7.66 0.24 -3.62
C VAL A 89 -8.44 0.97 -2.52
N ILE A 90 -7.88 2.05 -1.96
CA ILE A 90 -8.58 2.85 -0.95
C ILE A 90 -9.86 3.45 -1.55
N ASP A 91 -9.79 3.97 -2.77
CA ASP A 91 -10.94 4.54 -3.47
C ASP A 91 -12.01 3.48 -3.77
N GLU A 92 -11.61 2.27 -4.18
CA GLU A 92 -12.53 1.14 -4.38
C GLU A 92 -13.24 0.75 -3.08
N VAL A 93 -12.51 0.66 -1.96
CA VAL A 93 -13.08 0.37 -0.64
C VAL A 93 -14.02 1.49 -0.19
N GLN A 94 -13.66 2.75 -0.42
CA GLN A 94 -14.54 3.87 -0.10
C GLN A 94 -15.81 3.87 -0.96
N GLU A 95 -15.71 3.55 -2.25
CA GLU A 95 -16.87 3.39 -3.13
C GLU A 95 -17.76 2.23 -2.67
N GLU A 96 -17.17 1.09 -2.28
CA GLU A 96 -17.91 -0.03 -1.72
C GLU A 96 -18.66 0.36 -0.43
N ILE A 97 -17.98 1.05 0.50
CA ILE A 97 -18.59 1.54 1.74
C ILE A 97 -19.68 2.56 1.43
N ALA A 98 -19.45 3.50 0.51
CA ALA A 98 -20.41 4.50 0.11
C ALA A 98 -21.65 3.87 -0.54
N ASN A 99 -21.48 2.83 -1.37
CA ASN A 99 -22.58 2.07 -1.94
C ASN A 99 -23.40 1.37 -0.85
N LYS A 100 -22.75 0.77 0.16
CA LYS A 100 -23.44 0.17 1.31
C LYS A 100 -24.18 1.20 2.17
N MET A 101 -23.60 2.39 2.40
CA MET A 101 -24.24 3.48 3.16
C MET A 101 -25.37 4.18 2.39
N LYS A 102 -25.21 4.41 1.08
CA LYS A 102 -26.16 5.16 0.25
C LYS A 102 -27.42 4.38 -0.08
N PHE A 103 -27.31 3.06 -0.20
CA PHE A 103 -28.43 2.21 -0.57
C PHE A 103 -29.02 1.40 0.59
N GLY A 104 -28.48 1.49 1.82
CA GLY A 104 -29.01 0.80 3.00
C GLY A 104 -29.47 -0.60 2.65
N PHE A 105 -28.52 -1.46 2.25
CA PHE A 105 -28.76 -2.61 1.37
C PHE A 105 -29.79 -3.63 1.93
N GLU A 106 -31.08 -3.38 1.73
CA GLU A 106 -32.01 -4.41 1.25
C GLU A 106 -31.82 -4.51 -0.26
N PHE A 107 -30.78 -5.22 -0.70
CA PHE A 107 -30.76 -5.68 -2.09
C PHE A 107 -31.67 -6.87 -2.23
N SER A 108 -32.95 -6.57 -2.39
CA SER A 108 -33.84 -7.43 -3.16
C SER A 108 -33.60 -7.17 -4.66
N GLY A 109 -32.50 -7.69 -5.22
CA GLY A 109 -32.43 -7.86 -6.67
C GLY A 109 -33.48 -8.90 -7.08
N GLN A 110 -34.64 -8.47 -7.57
CA GLN A 110 -35.83 -9.31 -7.78
C GLN A 110 -35.77 -10.25 -9.01
N LEU A 111 -36.40 -11.43 -8.84
CA LEU A 111 -37.07 -12.30 -9.84
C LEU A 111 -36.24 -12.93 -10.99
N HIS A 112 -36.00 -14.24 -10.91
CA HIS A 112 -36.43 -15.12 -12.01
C HIS A 112 -37.80 -15.68 -11.62
N ASN A 113 -38.87 -15.09 -12.19
CA ASN A 113 -40.08 -15.86 -12.43
C ASN A 113 -39.90 -16.46 -13.83
N ASP A 114 -39.63 -17.76 -13.88
CA ASP A 114 -39.90 -18.57 -15.08
C ASP A 114 -41.07 -19.49 -14.73
N ASP A 115 -42.28 -19.06 -15.09
CA ASP A 115 -43.43 -19.90 -15.46
C ASP A 115 -44.05 -19.33 -16.75
#